data_AF-A0A518HAW4-F1
#
_entry.id   AF-A0A518HAW4-F1
#
_cell.length_a   1.000
_cell.length_b   1.000
_cell.length_c   1.000
_cell.angle_alpha   90.00
_cell.angle_beta   90.00
_cell.angle_gamma   90.00
#
_symmetry.space_group_name_H-M   'P 1'
#
loop_
_entity.id
_entity.type
_entity.pdbx_description
1 polymer ?
#
loop_
_entity_poly.entity_id
_entity_poly.type
_entity_poly.pdbx_seq_one_letter_code
_entity_poly.pdbx_strand_id
1 'polypeptide(L)'
;MFRPLALLVLVLGPTPTAVEDPGTIAADRVVLRDGTTLLGQVSPTRSTRVEVVVRRSWVEQLEPGRLVEWEALDRRARHRARANRLDRLRRWREDRRSMAEIGPDPIAEWLDGELDRLSGMADAASSPLMVVSVDRRDVTRVESQAEDRRRMLRQGWRAGFDDVETMPLDRLRAGLQARGFAIGDIDPAPIDDLLPTPIESDRRWLARRASTEVLTDHDLRLVRFGDLVMPDAGPGGAQLDRARLAGVVGDLVGDLLGAPPSQDPMRPLLGRIEASGRVGAVLTSLEVSQDLDRVAVESVLLVRTGPARWERAAWRRAEASTADLPADAGRELARDPQIQSAFDLLQGLGIGGADPQAKRLGLAVGAATQQAMARAGAALDADLRSAALRLDRPDASQPPGERPR
;
A
#
# COMPACT_ATOMS: atom_id res chain seq x y z
N MET A 1 -27.05 -85.98 10.88
CA MET A 1 -26.76 -85.12 9.70
C MET A 1 -27.16 -83.69 10.05
N PHE A 2 -26.21 -82.87 10.49
CA PHE A 2 -26.42 -81.44 10.78
C PHE A 2 -25.52 -80.64 9.84
N ARG A 3 -26.11 -79.73 9.06
CA ARG A 3 -25.39 -78.74 8.24
C ARG A 3 -25.16 -77.48 9.08
N PRO A 4 -23.94 -76.95 9.20
CA PRO A 4 -23.73 -75.65 9.81
C PRO A 4 -24.05 -74.52 8.83
N LEU A 5 -24.80 -73.54 9.31
CA LEU A 5 -25.09 -72.26 8.67
C LEU A 5 -23.85 -71.36 8.81
N ALA A 6 -23.25 -70.92 7.71
CA ALA A 6 -22.16 -69.96 7.73
C ALA A 6 -22.70 -68.55 7.95
N LEU A 7 -22.29 -67.92 9.06
CA LEU A 7 -22.59 -66.53 9.40
C LEU A 7 -21.62 -65.61 8.64
N LEU A 8 -22.13 -64.85 7.67
CA LEU A 8 -21.39 -63.83 6.94
C LEU A 8 -21.32 -62.57 7.81
N VAL A 9 -20.15 -62.29 8.40
CA VAL A 9 -19.87 -61.02 9.10
C VAL A 9 -19.48 -59.97 8.06
N LEU A 10 -20.38 -59.03 7.78
CA LEU A 10 -20.09 -57.85 6.98
C LEU A 10 -19.25 -56.88 7.82
N VAL A 11 -17.97 -56.73 7.46
CA VAL A 11 -17.11 -55.66 7.99
C VAL A 11 -17.47 -54.38 7.24
N LEU A 12 -18.26 -53.51 7.87
CA LEU A 12 -18.49 -52.14 7.44
C LEU A 12 -17.19 -51.35 7.68
N GLY A 13 -16.38 -51.18 6.63
CA GLY A 13 -15.30 -50.20 6.63
C GLY A 13 -15.84 -48.77 6.71
N PRO A 14 -15.04 -47.79 7.19
CA PRO A 14 -15.46 -46.39 7.23
C PRO A 14 -15.82 -45.93 5.82
N THR A 15 -17.07 -45.52 5.64
CA THR A 15 -17.56 -44.85 4.44
C THR A 15 -16.69 -43.62 4.17
N PRO A 16 -16.11 -43.45 2.96
CA PRO A 16 -15.49 -42.20 2.58
C PRO A 16 -16.54 -41.10 2.68
N THR A 17 -16.29 -40.10 3.53
CA THR A 17 -17.12 -38.92 3.68
C THR A 17 -17.40 -38.32 2.30
N ALA A 18 -18.68 -38.12 2.00
CA ALA A 18 -19.16 -37.55 0.76
C ALA A 18 -18.37 -36.28 0.45
N VAL A 19 -17.85 -36.20 -0.76
CA VAL A 19 -17.17 -35.01 -1.27
C VAL A 19 -18.22 -33.90 -1.34
N GLU A 20 -18.19 -33.00 -0.35
CA GLU A 20 -19.04 -31.79 -0.34
C GLU A 20 -18.84 -31.00 -1.65
N ASP A 21 -19.95 -30.50 -2.18
CA ASP A 21 -19.99 -29.72 -3.41
C ASP A 21 -19.09 -28.46 -3.25
N PRO A 22 -18.10 -28.23 -4.13
CA PRO A 22 -17.20 -27.07 -4.06
C PRO A 22 -17.92 -25.72 -4.03
N GLY A 23 -19.22 -25.68 -4.36
CA GLY A 23 -20.07 -24.50 -4.23
C GLY A 23 -20.39 -24.06 -2.79
N THR A 24 -20.11 -24.87 -1.77
CA THR A 24 -20.65 -24.69 -0.40
C THR A 24 -19.69 -24.06 0.63
N ILE A 25 -18.40 -23.97 0.31
CA ILE A 25 -17.35 -23.44 1.21
C ILE A 25 -16.63 -22.23 0.61
N ALA A 26 -15.90 -21.49 1.46
CA ALA A 26 -15.16 -20.29 1.05
C ALA A 26 -13.76 -20.59 0.49
N ALA A 27 -13.20 -21.76 0.78
CA ALA A 27 -11.84 -22.13 0.40
C ALA A 27 -11.72 -22.59 -1.06
N ASP A 28 -10.58 -22.27 -1.66
CA ASP A 28 -10.10 -22.88 -2.89
C ASP A 28 -9.70 -24.33 -2.60
N ARG A 29 -9.89 -25.19 -3.60
CA ARG A 29 -9.58 -26.62 -3.51
C ARG A 29 -8.45 -26.99 -4.46
N VAL A 30 -7.41 -27.65 -3.95
CA VAL A 30 -6.33 -28.21 -4.77
C VAL A 30 -6.26 -29.71 -4.53
N VAL A 31 -6.54 -30.50 -5.57
CA VAL A 31 -6.47 -31.96 -5.52
C VAL A 31 -5.15 -32.43 -6.12
N LEU A 32 -4.40 -33.18 -5.35
CA LEU A 32 -3.10 -33.73 -5.72
C LEU A 32 -3.23 -35.06 -6.46
N ARG A 33 -2.15 -35.53 -7.08
CA ARG A 33 -2.12 -36.81 -7.82
C ARG A 33 -2.27 -38.05 -6.94
N ASP A 34 -1.89 -37.97 -5.67
CA ASP A 34 -2.07 -39.02 -4.68
C ASP A 34 -3.48 -39.02 -4.05
N GLY A 35 -4.34 -38.08 -4.45
CA GLY A 35 -5.72 -37.95 -3.96
C GLY A 35 -5.87 -36.98 -2.78
N THR A 36 -4.78 -36.52 -2.17
CA THR A 36 -4.84 -35.51 -1.10
C THR A 36 -5.50 -34.23 -1.60
N THR A 37 -6.36 -33.65 -0.78
CA THR A 37 -7.03 -32.38 -1.06
C THR A 37 -6.51 -31.31 -0.11
N LEU A 38 -5.97 -30.22 -0.65
CA LEU A 38 -5.61 -29.01 0.10
C LEU A 38 -6.76 -27.99 0.01
N LEU A 39 -7.13 -27.42 1.16
CA LEU A 39 -8.10 -26.33 1.26
C LEU A 39 -7.40 -25.07 1.76
N GLY A 40 -7.60 -23.96 1.06
CA GLY A 40 -6.94 -22.71 1.41
C GLY A 40 -7.23 -21.61 0.39
N GLN A 41 -6.29 -20.71 0.17
CA GLN A 41 -6.36 -19.72 -0.90
C GLN A 41 -5.21 -19.92 -1.89
N VAL A 42 -5.54 -20.17 -3.15
CA VAL A 42 -4.57 -20.29 -4.23
C VAL A 42 -4.10 -18.91 -4.64
N SER A 43 -2.78 -18.72 -4.69
CA SER A 43 -2.18 -17.50 -5.21
C SER A 43 -2.37 -17.45 -6.74
N PRO A 44 -2.77 -16.31 -7.34
CA PRO A 44 -2.96 -16.16 -8.77
C PRO A 44 -1.64 -16.12 -9.59
N THR A 45 -0.58 -16.76 -9.10
CA THR A 45 0.74 -16.77 -9.74
C THR A 45 0.75 -17.73 -10.95
N ARG A 46 1.15 -17.23 -12.12
CA ARG A 46 1.47 -18.05 -13.30
C ARG A 46 2.85 -18.68 -13.16
N SER A 47 2.99 -19.63 -12.25
CA SER A 47 4.25 -20.32 -11.98
C SER A 47 4.15 -21.81 -12.35
N THR A 48 5.29 -22.48 -12.46
CA THR A 48 5.37 -23.94 -12.60
C THR A 48 4.94 -24.68 -11.33
N ARG A 49 4.65 -23.94 -10.26
CA ARG A 49 4.16 -24.43 -8.97
C ARG A 49 2.82 -23.77 -8.64
N VAL A 50 1.96 -24.51 -7.95
CA VAL A 50 0.73 -23.99 -7.35
C VAL A 50 1.04 -23.60 -5.93
N GLU A 51 0.91 -22.31 -5.62
CA GLU A 51 1.07 -21.78 -4.27
C GLU A 51 -0.29 -21.70 -3.59
N VAL A 52 -0.39 -22.30 -2.41
CA VAL A 52 -1.62 -22.31 -1.60
C VAL A 52 -1.29 -21.77 -0.22
N VAL A 53 -2.01 -20.72 0.19
CA VAL A 53 -2.02 -20.25 1.57
C VAL A 53 -2.94 -21.17 2.37
N VAL A 54 -2.41 -21.80 3.39
CA VAL A 54 -3.13 -22.73 4.26
C VAL A 54 -2.84 -22.41 5.72
N ARG A 55 -3.76 -22.81 6.61
CA ARG A 55 -3.54 -22.73 8.04
C ARG A 55 -2.67 -23.89 8.51
N ARG A 56 -1.69 -23.62 9.38
CA ARG A 56 -0.78 -24.65 9.88
C ARG A 56 -1.51 -25.75 10.65
N SER A 57 -2.43 -25.38 11.54
CA SER A 57 -3.18 -26.36 12.34
C SER A 57 -4.05 -27.27 11.47
N TRP A 58 -4.53 -26.79 10.32
CA TRP A 58 -5.28 -27.60 9.37
C TRP A 58 -4.38 -28.63 8.68
N VAL A 59 -3.18 -28.22 8.25
CA VAL A 59 -2.18 -29.13 7.66
C VAL A 59 -1.70 -30.16 8.66
N GLU A 60 -1.51 -29.78 9.92
CA GLU A 60 -1.08 -30.68 10.99
C GLU A 60 -2.05 -31.85 11.20
N GLN A 61 -3.35 -31.59 11.09
CA GLN A 61 -4.38 -32.62 11.25
C GLN A 61 -4.48 -33.56 10.04
N LEU A 62 -4.31 -33.04 8.82
CA LEU A 62 -4.55 -33.81 7.59
C LEU A 62 -3.30 -34.48 7.02
N GLU A 63 -2.16 -33.80 7.06
CA GLU A 63 -0.94 -34.22 6.37
C GLU A 63 0.30 -34.01 7.27
N PRO A 64 0.36 -34.63 8.47
CA PRO A 64 1.47 -34.42 9.42
C PRO A 64 2.84 -34.80 8.84
N GLY A 65 2.89 -35.76 7.91
CA GLY A 65 4.13 -36.14 7.22
C GLY A 65 4.67 -35.03 6.33
N ARG A 66 3.80 -34.35 5.57
CA ARG A 66 4.19 -33.23 4.69
C ARG A 66 4.42 -31.94 5.48
N LEU A 67 3.76 -31.78 6.64
CA LEU A 67 3.96 -30.64 7.51
C LEU A 67 5.43 -30.45 7.87
N VAL A 68 6.13 -31.52 8.27
CA VAL A 68 7.55 -31.46 8.66
C VAL A 68 8.42 -30.90 7.52
N GLU A 69 8.18 -31.34 6.29
CA GLU A 69 8.89 -30.85 5.11
C GLU A 69 8.57 -29.37 4.84
N TRP A 70 7.29 -29.00 4.82
CA TRP A 70 6.87 -27.64 4.53
C TRP A 70 7.29 -26.65 5.62
N GLU A 71 7.28 -27.06 6.89
CA GLU A 71 7.80 -26.26 7.99
C GLU A 71 9.32 -26.06 7.92
N ALA A 72 10.07 -27.08 7.48
CA ALA A 72 11.50 -26.93 7.25
C ALA A 72 11.78 -25.92 6.13
N LEU A 73 11.03 -25.98 5.03
CA LEU A 73 11.13 -25.00 3.93
C LEU A 73 10.73 -23.59 4.38
N ASP A 74 9.61 -23.46 5.08
CA ASP A 74 9.12 -22.20 5.64
C ASP A 74 10.14 -21.60 6.61
N ARG A 75 10.71 -22.39 7.52
CA ARG A 75 11.73 -21.92 8.47
C ARG A 75 12.97 -21.38 7.75
N ARG A 76 13.44 -22.09 6.71
CA ARG A 76 14.55 -21.60 5.87
C ARG A 76 14.19 -20.31 5.13
N ALA A 77 12.96 -20.21 4.61
CA ALA A 77 12.48 -19.00 3.95
C ALA A 77 12.40 -17.82 4.94
N ARG A 78 11.84 -18.01 6.13
CA ARG A 78 11.76 -17.02 7.20
C ARG A 78 13.14 -16.57 7.67
N HIS A 79 14.06 -17.50 7.89
CA HIS A 79 15.43 -17.17 8.26
C HIS A 79 16.11 -16.30 7.20
N ARG A 80 15.98 -16.65 5.90
CA ARG A 80 16.49 -15.84 4.79
C ARG A 80 15.82 -14.47 4.69
N ALA A 81 14.50 -14.40 4.84
CA ALA A 81 13.75 -13.15 4.82
C ALA A 81 14.16 -12.23 5.96
N ARG A 82 14.34 -12.77 7.17
CA ARG A 82 14.85 -12.03 8.33
C ARG A 82 16.27 -11.52 8.11
N ALA A 83 17.18 -12.38 7.65
CA ALA A 83 18.55 -11.99 7.36
C ALA A 83 18.62 -10.88 6.31
N ASN A 84 17.85 -11.00 5.22
CA ASN A 84 17.74 -9.98 4.18
C ASN A 84 17.16 -8.66 4.72
N ARG A 85 16.13 -8.74 5.56
CA ARG A 85 15.51 -7.56 6.20
C ARG A 85 16.49 -6.84 7.12
N LEU A 86 17.19 -7.58 7.98
CA LEU A 86 18.22 -7.04 8.87
C LEU A 86 19.33 -6.32 8.10
N ASP A 87 19.85 -6.97 7.07
CA ASP A 87 20.88 -6.40 6.20
C ASP A 87 20.41 -5.11 5.51
N ARG A 88 19.20 -5.10 4.96
CA ARG A 88 18.61 -3.89 4.35
C ARG A 88 18.39 -2.75 5.36
N LEU A 89 17.90 -3.06 6.56
CA LEU A 89 17.73 -2.06 7.62
C LEU A 89 19.07 -1.50 8.09
N ARG A 90 20.11 -2.34 8.24
CA ARG A 90 21.46 -1.89 8.58
C ARG A 90 22.04 -0.96 7.52
N ARG A 91 21.90 -1.34 6.23
CA ARG A 91 22.36 -0.50 5.11
C ARG A 91 21.62 0.84 5.08
N TRP A 92 20.29 0.84 5.28
CA TRP A 92 19.54 2.09 5.35
C TRP A 92 19.94 2.94 6.56
N ARG A 93 20.21 2.32 7.72
CA ARG A 93 20.71 3.02 8.90
C ARG A 93 22.06 3.67 8.64
N GLU A 94 22.97 2.97 7.96
CA GLU A 94 24.29 3.49 7.59
C GLU A 94 24.20 4.65 6.58
N ASP A 95 23.39 4.49 5.53
CA ASP A 95 23.11 5.55 4.56
C ASP A 95 22.69 6.84 5.29
N ARG A 96 21.79 6.73 6.27
CA ARG A 96 21.29 7.87 7.05
C ARG A 96 22.33 8.46 8.01
N ARG A 97 23.19 7.62 8.62
CA ARG A 97 24.30 8.11 9.48
C ARG A 97 25.30 8.94 8.69
N SER A 98 25.66 8.48 7.50
CA SER A 98 26.65 9.15 6.65
C SER A 98 26.22 10.55 6.19
N MET A 99 24.93 10.85 6.28
CA MET A 99 24.29 12.08 5.77
C MET A 99 23.58 12.87 6.88
N ALA A 100 23.81 12.55 8.16
CA ALA A 100 23.06 13.14 9.26
C ALA A 100 23.41 14.64 9.45
N GLU A 101 22.45 15.50 9.10
CA GLU A 101 22.39 16.85 9.66
C GLU A 101 21.95 16.80 11.14
N ILE A 102 22.37 17.78 11.92
CA ILE A 102 22.27 17.82 13.39
C ILE A 102 20.80 17.99 13.81
N GLY A 103 20.06 16.89 13.95
CA GLY A 103 18.67 16.92 14.41
C GLY A 103 18.10 15.53 14.75
N PRO A 104 16.98 15.47 15.48
CA PRO A 104 16.29 14.21 15.77
C PRO A 104 15.69 13.63 14.49
N ASP A 105 15.99 12.35 14.21
CA ASP A 105 15.52 11.63 13.04
C ASP A 105 14.63 10.45 13.48
N PRO A 106 13.30 10.59 13.42
CA PRO A 106 12.37 9.55 13.91
C PRO A 106 12.50 8.24 13.12
N ILE A 107 12.96 8.28 11.87
CA ILE A 107 13.24 7.07 11.09
C ILE A 107 14.48 6.36 11.66
N ALA A 108 15.51 7.10 12.05
CA ALA A 108 16.72 6.51 12.63
C ALA A 108 16.43 5.84 13.99
N GLU A 109 15.64 6.48 14.84
CA GLU A 109 15.20 5.91 16.12
C GLU A 109 14.40 4.62 15.91
N TRP A 110 13.44 4.65 14.99
CA TRP A 110 12.67 3.46 14.63
C TRP A 110 13.55 2.35 14.05
N LEU A 111 14.55 2.70 13.22
CA LEU A 111 15.49 1.73 12.65
C LEU A 111 16.29 1.01 13.72
N ASP A 112 16.77 1.73 14.74
CA ASP A 112 17.51 1.14 15.85
C ASP A 112 16.62 0.17 16.64
N GLY A 113 15.39 0.58 16.99
CA GLY A 113 14.44 -0.30 17.68
C GLY A 113 14.03 -1.54 16.86
N GLU A 114 13.81 -1.39 15.55
CA GLU A 114 13.45 -2.50 14.66
C GLU A 114 14.63 -3.47 14.46
N LEU A 115 15.87 -2.97 14.42
CA LEU A 115 17.08 -3.80 14.35
C LEU A 115 17.26 -4.61 15.63
N ASP A 116 17.06 -4.00 16.80
CA ASP A 116 17.16 -4.68 18.09
C ASP A 116 16.07 -5.75 18.22
N ARG A 117 14.81 -5.41 17.88
CA ARG A 117 13.69 -6.35 17.88
C ARG A 117 13.96 -7.54 16.96
N LEU A 118 14.37 -7.28 15.73
CA LEU A 118 14.67 -8.33 14.75
C LEU A 118 15.94 -9.10 15.09
N SER A 119 16.82 -8.61 15.96
CA SER A 119 18.00 -9.35 16.43
C SER A 119 17.69 -10.19 17.67
N GLY A 120 16.86 -9.67 18.58
CA GLY A 120 16.46 -10.31 19.84
C GLY A 120 15.34 -11.35 19.72
N MET A 121 14.55 -11.34 18.64
CA MET A 121 13.62 -12.44 18.37
C MET A 121 14.41 -13.75 18.20
N ALA A 122 14.16 -14.74 19.06
CA ALA A 122 14.38 -16.14 18.69
C ALA A 122 13.59 -16.45 17.40
N ASP A 123 13.74 -17.64 16.78
CA ASP A 123 12.81 -18.10 15.73
C ASP A 123 11.40 -18.24 16.33
N ALA A 124 10.75 -17.12 16.62
CA ALA A 124 9.64 -17.01 17.56
C ALA A 124 8.32 -17.00 16.79
N ALA A 125 7.46 -17.92 17.21
CA ALA A 125 6.11 -18.21 16.75
C ALA A 125 5.97 -18.46 15.24
N SER A 126 5.64 -19.70 14.91
CA SER A 126 5.07 -20.09 13.62
C SER A 126 3.88 -19.17 13.29
N SER A 127 3.92 -18.46 12.16
CA SER A 127 2.75 -17.73 11.66
C SER A 127 1.55 -18.68 11.54
N PRO A 128 0.32 -18.27 11.89
CA PRO A 128 -0.83 -19.18 11.86
C PRO A 128 -1.12 -19.72 10.44
N LEU A 129 -0.76 -18.95 9.42
CA LEU A 129 -0.78 -19.37 8.03
C LEU A 129 0.63 -19.72 7.53
N MET A 130 0.69 -20.53 6.48
CA MET A 130 1.90 -20.82 5.72
C MET A 130 1.60 -20.88 4.22
N VAL A 131 2.62 -20.64 3.40
CA VAL A 131 2.53 -20.81 1.94
C VAL A 131 3.11 -22.17 1.59
N VAL A 132 2.29 -23.04 1.01
CA VAL A 132 2.70 -24.33 0.49
C VAL A 132 2.85 -24.24 -1.02
N SER A 133 3.98 -24.71 -1.53
CA SER A 133 4.28 -24.68 -2.97
C SER A 133 4.36 -26.10 -3.53
N VAL A 134 3.35 -26.49 -4.28
CA VAL A 134 3.25 -27.82 -4.90
C VAL A 134 3.65 -27.74 -6.36
N ASP A 135 4.43 -28.70 -6.86
CA ASP A 135 4.75 -28.76 -8.29
C ASP A 135 3.45 -28.94 -9.10
N ARG A 136 3.28 -28.17 -10.19
CA ARG A 136 2.08 -28.26 -11.02
C ARG A 136 1.86 -29.67 -11.57
N ARG A 137 2.92 -30.44 -11.77
CA ARG A 137 2.83 -31.85 -12.21
C ARG A 137 2.19 -32.74 -11.17
N ASP A 138 2.25 -32.40 -9.89
CA ASP A 138 1.69 -33.19 -8.79
C ASP A 138 0.25 -32.79 -8.47
N VAL A 139 -0.30 -31.81 -9.21
CA VAL A 139 -1.66 -31.28 -9.06
C VAL A 139 -2.57 -31.83 -10.16
N THR A 140 -3.65 -32.49 -9.75
CA THR A 140 -4.68 -33.04 -10.64
C THR A 140 -5.73 -31.98 -10.99
N ARG A 141 -6.18 -31.20 -9.99
CA ARG A 141 -7.28 -30.24 -10.15
C ARG A 141 -7.08 -29.04 -9.23
N VAL A 142 -7.45 -27.86 -9.71
CA VAL A 142 -7.52 -26.62 -8.93
C VAL A 142 -8.90 -26.02 -9.15
N GLU A 143 -9.62 -25.74 -8.06
CA GLU A 143 -10.92 -25.08 -8.06
C GLU A 143 -10.79 -23.80 -7.25
N SER A 144 -10.71 -22.67 -7.96
CA SER A 144 -10.66 -21.35 -7.32
C SER A 144 -12.06 -20.79 -7.14
N GLN A 145 -12.31 -20.20 -5.99
CA GLN A 145 -13.55 -19.53 -5.65
C GLN A 145 -13.57 -18.09 -6.20
N ALA A 146 -14.77 -17.52 -6.31
CA ALA A 146 -14.94 -16.09 -6.57
C ALA A 146 -14.24 -15.23 -5.50
N GLU A 147 -13.83 -14.01 -5.84
CA GLU A 147 -13.06 -13.15 -4.94
C GLU A 147 -13.80 -12.87 -3.62
N ASP A 148 -15.12 -12.67 -3.66
CA ASP A 148 -15.94 -12.43 -2.45
C ASP A 148 -15.83 -13.57 -1.44
N ARG A 149 -15.75 -14.82 -1.92
CA ARG A 149 -15.58 -16.01 -1.07
C ARG A 149 -14.16 -16.11 -0.53
N ARG A 150 -13.15 -15.86 -1.38
CA ARG A 150 -11.74 -15.80 -0.94
C ARG A 150 -11.54 -14.70 0.10
N ARG A 151 -12.20 -13.55 -0.05
CA ARG A 151 -12.22 -12.47 0.94
C ARG A 151 -12.86 -12.91 2.25
N MET A 152 -14.00 -13.60 2.19
CA MET A 152 -14.66 -14.15 3.36
C MET A 152 -13.78 -15.16 4.11
N LEU A 153 -13.04 -16.02 3.39
CA LEU A 153 -12.03 -16.92 3.96
C LEU A 153 -10.94 -16.13 4.72
N ARG A 154 -10.37 -15.08 4.09
CA ARG A 154 -9.36 -14.22 4.72
C ARG A 154 -9.88 -13.53 5.98
N GLN A 155 -11.12 -13.02 5.93
CA GLN A 155 -11.78 -12.46 7.11
C GLN A 155 -11.99 -13.54 8.19
N GLY A 156 -12.34 -14.77 7.81
CA GLY A 156 -12.46 -15.90 8.72
C GLY A 156 -11.17 -16.22 9.45
N TRP A 157 -10.04 -16.22 8.73
CA TRP A 157 -8.71 -16.35 9.33
C TRP A 157 -8.38 -15.22 10.30
N ARG A 158 -8.59 -13.96 9.91
CA ARG A 158 -8.35 -12.79 10.77
C ARG A 158 -9.24 -12.78 12.01
N ALA A 159 -10.48 -13.23 11.87
CA ALA A 159 -11.41 -13.36 12.97
C ALA A 159 -11.04 -14.50 13.93
N GLY A 160 -10.12 -15.40 13.54
CA GLY A 160 -9.71 -16.54 14.37
C GLY A 160 -10.82 -17.59 14.51
N PHE A 161 -11.61 -17.83 13.46
CA PHE A 161 -12.52 -18.97 13.44
C PHE A 161 -11.73 -20.26 13.21
N ASP A 162 -12.09 -21.33 13.91
CA ASP A 162 -11.59 -22.69 13.62
C ASP A 162 -12.25 -23.24 12.36
N ASP A 163 -11.53 -24.12 11.64
CA ASP A 163 -12.03 -24.88 10.48
C ASP A 163 -12.74 -24.04 9.40
N VAL A 164 -12.31 -22.80 9.19
CA VAL A 164 -12.90 -21.87 8.19
C VAL A 164 -12.85 -22.46 6.79
N GLU A 165 -11.82 -23.27 6.53
CA GLU A 165 -11.55 -23.93 5.27
C GLU A 165 -12.66 -24.91 4.87
N THR A 166 -13.36 -25.50 5.85
CA THR A 166 -14.48 -26.44 5.65
C THR A 166 -15.82 -25.87 6.11
N MET A 167 -15.84 -24.67 6.69
CA MET A 167 -17.06 -24.07 7.22
C MET A 167 -18.06 -23.75 6.09
N PRO A 168 -19.34 -24.17 6.22
CA PRO A 168 -20.38 -23.79 5.27
C PRO A 168 -20.52 -22.27 5.16
N LEU A 169 -20.68 -21.76 3.93
CA LEU A 169 -20.68 -20.32 3.64
C LEU A 169 -21.67 -19.52 4.50
N ASP A 170 -22.88 -20.04 4.72
CA ASP A 170 -23.89 -19.33 5.50
C ASP A 170 -23.51 -19.22 6.98
N ARG A 171 -22.84 -20.25 7.52
CA ARG A 171 -22.32 -20.24 8.89
C ARG A 171 -21.15 -19.28 9.03
N LEU A 172 -20.22 -19.27 8.08
CA LEU A 172 -19.10 -18.34 8.07
C LEU A 172 -19.58 -16.89 7.96
N ARG A 173 -20.55 -16.63 7.07
CA ARG A 173 -21.18 -15.31 6.89
C ARG A 173 -21.83 -14.83 8.19
N ALA A 174 -22.68 -15.67 8.80
CA ALA A 174 -23.35 -15.33 10.05
C ALA A 174 -22.34 -15.09 11.19
N GLY A 175 -21.29 -15.91 11.28
CA GLY A 175 -20.23 -15.75 12.27
C GLY A 175 -19.47 -14.43 12.11
N LEU A 176 -19.09 -14.08 10.89
CA LEU A 176 -18.39 -12.83 10.58
C LEU A 176 -19.25 -11.60 10.92
N GLN A 177 -20.53 -11.61 10.55
CA GLN A 177 -21.48 -10.57 10.92
C GLN A 177 -21.61 -10.43 12.43
N ALA A 178 -21.73 -11.54 13.17
CA ALA A 178 -21.81 -11.53 14.62
C ALA A 178 -20.56 -10.95 15.30
N ARG A 179 -19.39 -11.04 14.66
CA ARG A 179 -18.13 -10.42 15.12
C ARG A 179 -17.90 -9.00 14.57
N GLY A 180 -18.87 -8.42 13.88
CA GLY A 180 -18.80 -7.05 13.36
C GLY A 180 -17.97 -6.88 12.09
N PHE A 181 -17.64 -7.95 11.38
CA PHE A 181 -16.92 -7.86 10.10
C PHE A 181 -17.88 -7.44 8.97
N ALA A 182 -17.45 -6.50 8.14
CA ALA A 182 -18.20 -6.05 6.98
C ALA A 182 -18.11 -7.09 5.84
N ILE A 183 -19.27 -7.50 5.31
CA ILE A 183 -19.36 -8.50 4.23
C ILE A 183 -19.45 -7.84 2.83
N GLY A 184 -19.23 -6.53 2.71
CA GLY A 184 -19.16 -5.81 1.42
C GLY A 184 -17.74 -5.54 0.89
N ASP A 185 -17.64 -5.08 -0.36
CA ASP A 185 -16.41 -4.98 -1.18
C ASP A 185 -15.39 -3.93 -0.72
N ILE A 186 -15.60 -3.34 0.45
CA ILE A 186 -14.84 -2.20 0.94
C ILE A 186 -13.54 -2.65 1.62
N ASP A 187 -13.49 -3.87 2.17
CA ASP A 187 -12.32 -4.37 2.92
C ASP A 187 -11.59 -5.47 2.14
N PRO A 188 -10.35 -5.24 1.66
CA PRO A 188 -9.56 -6.26 0.95
C PRO A 188 -9.18 -7.47 1.84
N ALA A 189 -9.36 -7.35 3.17
CA ALA A 189 -9.02 -8.36 4.17
C ALA A 189 -7.56 -8.86 4.02
N PRO A 190 -6.56 -7.98 4.20
CA PRO A 190 -5.15 -8.35 4.05
C PRO A 190 -4.77 -9.40 5.11
N ILE A 191 -3.96 -10.38 4.73
CA ILE A 191 -3.51 -11.47 5.62
C ILE A 191 -2.00 -11.50 5.79
N ASP A 192 -1.30 -10.45 5.33
CA ASP A 192 0.16 -10.34 5.40
C ASP A 192 0.70 -10.44 6.84
N ASP A 193 -0.12 -10.04 7.83
CA ASP A 193 0.16 -10.15 9.26
C ASP A 193 0.01 -11.58 9.81
N LEU A 194 -0.71 -12.46 9.10
CA LEU A 194 -0.91 -13.87 9.44
C LEU A 194 0.06 -14.80 8.70
N LEU A 195 0.79 -14.29 7.71
CA LEU A 195 1.73 -15.03 6.89
C LEU A 195 3.17 -14.89 7.40
N PRO A 196 4.07 -15.81 7.00
CA PRO A 196 5.51 -15.60 7.14
C PRO A 196 5.95 -14.35 6.36
N THR A 197 6.84 -13.54 6.94
CA THR A 197 7.42 -12.40 6.22
C THR A 197 8.14 -12.90 4.96
N PRO A 198 7.71 -12.49 3.75
CA PRO A 198 8.34 -12.94 2.52
C PRO A 198 9.70 -12.25 2.33
N ILE A 199 10.56 -12.83 1.48
CA ILE A 199 11.72 -12.13 0.96
C ILE A 199 11.21 -11.02 0.04
N GLU A 200 11.44 -9.78 0.44
CA GLU A 200 10.96 -8.62 -0.27
C GLU A 200 11.82 -8.34 -1.51
N SER A 201 11.21 -8.05 -2.67
CA SER A 201 11.99 -7.63 -3.85
C SER A 201 12.62 -6.25 -3.63
N ASP A 202 13.70 -5.94 -4.34
CA ASP A 202 14.38 -4.63 -4.22
C ASP A 202 13.42 -3.47 -4.53
N ARG A 203 12.60 -3.62 -5.59
CA ARG A 203 11.58 -2.62 -5.95
C ARG A 203 10.58 -2.38 -4.82
N ARG A 204 10.09 -3.46 -4.19
CA ARG A 204 9.14 -3.33 -3.08
C ARG A 204 9.80 -2.67 -1.87
N TRP A 205 10.99 -3.11 -1.49
CA TRP A 205 11.75 -2.48 -0.40
C TRP A 205 11.98 -0.98 -0.64
N LEU A 206 12.46 -0.60 -1.83
CA LEU A 206 12.67 0.80 -2.19
C LEU A 206 11.39 1.62 -2.14
N ALA A 207 10.27 1.08 -2.63
CA ALA A 207 8.98 1.75 -2.57
C ALA A 207 8.52 1.99 -1.11
N ARG A 208 8.72 1.03 -0.21
CA ARG A 208 8.37 1.18 1.21
C ARG A 208 9.28 2.17 1.92
N ARG A 209 10.59 2.11 1.65
CA ARG A 209 11.56 3.10 2.15
C ARG A 209 11.16 4.51 1.71
N ALA A 210 10.96 4.71 0.40
CA ALA A 210 10.53 5.97 -0.18
C ALA A 210 9.20 6.48 0.42
N SER A 211 8.21 5.59 0.57
CA SER A 211 6.92 5.95 1.17
C SER A 211 7.08 6.39 2.63
N THR A 212 7.96 5.71 3.39
CA THR A 212 8.25 6.07 4.79
C THR A 212 8.94 7.41 4.88
N GLU A 213 9.94 7.65 4.02
CA GLU A 213 10.66 8.93 3.94
C GLU A 213 9.69 10.08 3.61
N VAL A 214 8.89 9.98 2.54
CA VAL A 214 7.95 11.03 2.10
C VAL A 214 6.81 11.31 3.09
N LEU A 215 6.38 10.30 3.85
CA LEU A 215 5.37 10.50 4.90
C LEU A 215 5.94 11.19 6.14
N THR A 216 7.26 11.14 6.34
CA THR A 216 7.94 11.73 7.49
C THR A 216 8.53 13.11 7.17
N ASP A 217 9.02 13.27 5.94
CA ASP A 217 9.78 14.43 5.47
C ASP A 217 9.00 15.13 4.35
N HIS A 218 8.36 16.26 4.71
CA HIS A 218 7.49 17.00 3.79
C HIS A 218 8.27 17.72 2.69
N ASP A 219 9.57 17.97 2.86
CA ASP A 219 10.42 18.61 1.83
C ASP A 219 10.62 17.71 0.61
N LEU A 220 10.24 16.43 0.71
CA LEU A 220 10.24 15.47 -0.40
C LEU A 220 9.00 15.57 -1.29
N ARG A 221 8.07 16.48 -0.99
CA ARG A 221 6.87 16.71 -1.78
C ARG A 221 7.03 17.97 -2.62
N LEU A 222 6.76 17.83 -3.91
CA LEU A 222 6.95 18.86 -4.92
C LEU A 222 5.65 19.05 -5.70
N VAL A 223 5.34 20.29 -6.05
CA VAL A 223 4.27 20.67 -6.97
C VAL A 223 4.90 21.22 -8.25
N ARG A 224 4.42 20.75 -9.40
CA ARG A 224 4.82 21.22 -10.72
C ARG A 224 3.65 21.88 -11.43
N PHE A 225 3.90 23.07 -11.96
CA PHE A 225 3.00 23.81 -12.83
C PHE A 225 3.77 24.30 -14.06
N GLY A 226 3.52 23.69 -15.22
CA GLY A 226 4.33 23.93 -16.42
C GLY A 226 5.79 23.59 -16.16
N ASP A 227 6.67 24.60 -16.24
CA ASP A 227 8.11 24.48 -16.01
C ASP A 227 8.56 24.95 -14.61
N LEU A 228 7.60 25.39 -13.78
CA LEU A 228 7.85 25.71 -12.39
C LEU A 228 7.73 24.45 -11.53
N VAL A 229 8.70 24.23 -10.65
CA VAL A 229 8.63 23.21 -9.59
C VAL A 229 8.93 23.85 -8.25
N MET A 230 8.07 23.61 -7.26
CA MET A 230 8.20 24.17 -5.92
C MET A 230 7.90 23.12 -4.84
N PRO A 231 8.42 23.28 -3.61
CA PRO A 231 8.02 22.44 -2.49
C PRO A 231 6.51 22.53 -2.24
N ASP A 232 5.89 21.40 -1.94
CA ASP A 232 4.49 21.35 -1.50
C ASP A 232 4.41 21.85 -0.04
N ALA A 233 3.70 22.96 0.17
CA ALA A 233 3.53 23.54 1.50
C ALA A 233 2.62 22.70 2.42
N GLY A 234 1.99 21.65 1.90
CA GLY A 234 1.08 20.77 2.63
C GLY A 234 -0.21 21.46 3.10
N PRO A 235 -1.13 20.71 3.74
CA PRO A 235 -2.42 21.23 4.21
C PRO A 235 -2.33 22.21 5.41
N GLY A 236 -1.11 22.61 5.81
CA GLY A 236 -0.86 23.58 6.88
C GLY A 236 -0.26 24.89 6.42
N GLY A 237 -0.05 25.08 5.10
CA GLY A 237 0.45 26.33 4.54
C GLY A 237 1.72 26.81 5.24
N ALA A 238 2.83 26.06 5.07
CA ALA A 238 4.13 26.68 5.28
C ALA A 238 4.14 27.97 4.45
N GLN A 239 4.19 29.10 5.14
CA GLN A 239 4.05 30.44 4.61
C GLN A 239 5.06 30.58 3.47
N LEU A 240 4.60 30.41 2.23
CA LEU A 240 5.44 30.54 1.05
C LEU A 240 6.13 31.89 1.17
N ASP A 241 7.45 31.85 1.38
CA ASP A 241 8.26 33.03 1.59
C ASP A 241 7.97 34.01 0.45
N ARG A 242 7.48 35.21 0.77
CA ARG A 242 7.09 36.22 -0.20
C ARG A 242 8.26 36.56 -1.14
N ALA A 243 9.50 36.41 -0.69
CA ALA A 243 10.69 36.57 -1.51
C ALA A 243 10.85 35.45 -2.56
N ARG A 244 10.50 34.20 -2.21
CA ARG A 244 10.51 33.06 -3.15
C ARG A 244 9.36 33.15 -4.16
N LEU A 245 8.17 33.55 -3.71
CA LEU A 245 7.02 33.81 -4.59
C LEU A 245 7.29 34.94 -5.58
N ALA A 246 7.92 36.04 -5.16
CA ALA A 246 8.23 37.15 -6.05
C ALA A 246 9.23 36.77 -7.16
N GLY A 247 10.23 35.94 -6.86
CA GLY A 247 11.15 35.39 -7.86
C GLY A 247 10.44 34.47 -8.86
N VAL A 248 9.60 33.56 -8.35
CA VAL A 248 8.81 32.62 -9.14
C VAL A 248 7.81 33.32 -10.06
N VAL A 249 7.14 34.38 -9.60
CA VAL A 249 6.21 35.19 -10.40
C VAL A 249 6.96 36.01 -11.46
N GLY A 250 8.16 36.51 -11.15
CA GLY A 250 9.03 37.19 -12.11
C GLY A 250 9.45 36.28 -13.27
N ASP A 251 9.84 35.04 -12.95
CA ASP A 251 10.20 34.03 -13.96
C ASP A 251 8.98 33.56 -14.77
N LEU A 252 7.80 33.44 -14.16
CA LEU A 252 6.52 33.12 -14.83
C LEU A 252 6.15 34.13 -15.92
N VAL A 253 6.37 35.43 -15.67
CA VAL A 253 6.14 36.49 -16.67
C VAL A 253 7.18 36.45 -17.78
N GLY A 254 8.42 36.06 -17.47
CA GLY A 254 9.49 35.87 -18.46
C GLY A 254 9.25 34.68 -19.39
N ASP A 255 8.89 33.51 -18.85
CA ASP A 255 8.69 32.27 -19.62
C ASP A 255 7.39 32.27 -20.43
N LEU A 256 6.34 32.96 -19.98
CA LEU A 256 5.14 33.22 -20.78
C LEU A 256 5.44 34.09 -22.02
N LEU A 257 6.58 34.80 -22.04
CA LEU A 257 6.97 35.75 -23.09
C LEU A 257 8.11 35.25 -24.00
N GLY A 258 8.77 34.12 -23.72
CA GLY A 258 9.70 33.56 -24.71
C GLY A 258 10.62 32.41 -24.26
N ALA A 259 10.55 31.34 -25.05
CA ALA A 259 11.42 30.16 -25.15
C ALA A 259 11.20 29.03 -24.13
N PRO A 260 11.06 27.77 -24.59
CA PRO A 260 10.97 26.61 -23.70
C PRO A 260 12.30 26.41 -22.95
N PRO A 261 12.27 26.03 -21.67
CA PRO A 261 13.48 25.79 -20.91
C PRO A 261 14.30 24.65 -21.53
N SER A 262 15.60 24.88 -21.65
CA SER A 262 16.53 23.91 -22.23
C SER A 262 16.79 22.67 -21.35
N GLN A 263 16.34 22.67 -20.09
CA GLN A 263 16.54 21.59 -19.12
C GLN A 263 15.30 21.35 -18.25
N ASP A 264 15.01 20.09 -17.95
CA ASP A 264 13.93 19.67 -17.06
C ASP A 264 14.16 20.21 -15.62
N PRO A 265 13.27 21.07 -15.10
CA PRO A 265 13.41 21.72 -13.78
C PRO A 265 13.46 20.71 -12.61
N MET A 266 12.99 19.47 -12.83
CA MET A 266 13.04 18.41 -11.82
C MET A 266 14.45 17.90 -11.53
N ARG A 267 15.36 17.94 -12.52
CA ARG A 267 16.71 17.35 -12.38
C ARG A 267 17.50 17.91 -11.19
N PRO A 268 17.69 19.24 -11.04
CA PRO A 268 18.44 19.77 -9.91
C PRO A 268 17.78 19.48 -8.56
N LEU A 269 16.45 19.46 -8.50
CA LEU A 269 15.70 19.13 -7.29
C LEU A 269 15.90 17.67 -6.87
N LEU A 270 15.72 16.74 -7.79
CA LEU A 270 15.96 15.32 -7.54
C LEU A 270 17.43 15.05 -7.21
N GLY A 271 18.37 15.80 -7.81
CA GLY A 271 19.79 15.75 -7.47
C GLY A 271 20.07 16.17 -6.02
N ARG A 272 19.40 17.21 -5.51
CA ARG A 272 19.50 17.60 -4.08
C ARG A 272 18.92 16.53 -3.16
N ILE A 273 17.76 15.98 -3.49
CA ILE A 273 17.13 14.90 -2.72
C ILE A 273 18.06 13.67 -2.70
N GLU A 274 18.65 13.32 -3.84
CA GLU A 274 19.64 12.24 -3.93
C GLU A 274 20.89 12.53 -3.09
N ALA A 275 21.41 13.76 -3.11
CA ALA A 275 22.56 14.17 -2.31
C ALA A 275 22.29 14.10 -0.81
N SER A 276 21.03 14.28 -0.38
CA SER A 276 20.59 14.08 1.02
C SER A 276 20.40 12.60 1.42
N GLY A 277 20.72 11.67 0.51
CA GLY A 277 20.61 10.23 0.74
C GLY A 277 19.18 9.68 0.71
N ARG A 278 18.19 10.51 0.36
CA ARG A 278 16.78 10.13 0.24
C ARG A 278 16.54 9.38 -1.07
N VAL A 279 15.57 8.47 -1.05
CA VAL A 279 15.22 7.63 -2.21
C VAL A 279 13.79 7.84 -2.70
N GLY A 280 13.00 8.64 -1.98
CA GLY A 280 11.62 8.95 -2.33
C GLY A 280 11.42 10.44 -2.59
N ALA A 281 10.55 10.75 -3.55
CA ALA A 281 9.98 12.08 -3.75
C ALA A 281 8.54 11.94 -4.25
N VAL A 282 7.66 12.87 -3.89
CA VAL A 282 6.33 12.98 -4.51
C VAL A 282 6.30 14.20 -5.41
N LEU A 283 5.79 14.00 -6.62
CA LEU A 283 5.55 15.06 -7.58
C LEU A 283 4.06 15.15 -7.88
N THR A 284 3.47 16.31 -7.63
CA THR A 284 2.09 16.64 -8.00
C THR A 284 2.11 17.58 -9.20
N SER A 285 1.65 17.13 -10.35
CA SER A 285 1.58 17.90 -11.59
C SER A 285 0.15 18.36 -11.86
N LEU A 286 0.00 19.62 -12.25
CA LEU A 286 -1.27 20.26 -12.58
C LEU A 286 -1.41 20.45 -14.10
N GLU A 287 -2.56 20.03 -14.65
CA GLU A 287 -2.98 20.27 -16.03
C GLU A 287 -4.32 21.00 -16.02
N VAL A 288 -4.42 22.15 -16.69
CA VAL A 288 -5.66 22.91 -16.83
C VAL A 288 -6.08 22.89 -18.30
N SER A 289 -7.37 22.66 -18.59
CA SER A 289 -7.88 22.69 -19.97
C SER A 289 -7.77 24.10 -20.57
N GLN A 290 -7.66 24.19 -21.91
CA GLN A 290 -7.61 25.49 -22.61
C GLN A 290 -8.87 26.32 -22.37
N ASP A 291 -10.02 25.66 -22.22
CA ASP A 291 -11.32 26.28 -21.96
C ASP A 291 -11.53 26.59 -20.46
N LEU A 292 -10.58 26.26 -19.59
CA LEU A 292 -10.61 26.47 -18.13
C LEU A 292 -11.81 25.81 -17.42
N ASP A 293 -12.46 24.84 -18.09
CA ASP A 293 -13.63 24.11 -17.60
C ASP A 293 -13.24 22.89 -16.76
N ARG A 294 -11.98 22.43 -16.87
CA ARG A 294 -11.47 21.22 -16.22
C ARG A 294 -10.06 21.40 -15.72
N VAL A 295 -9.82 20.78 -14.58
CA VAL A 295 -8.51 20.66 -13.97
C VAL A 295 -8.22 19.19 -13.71
N ALA A 296 -7.05 18.73 -14.15
CA ALA A 296 -6.54 17.41 -13.85
C ALA A 296 -5.25 17.51 -13.02
N VAL A 297 -5.16 16.68 -11.99
CA VAL A 297 -3.99 16.61 -11.11
C VAL A 297 -3.48 15.19 -11.09
N GLU A 298 -2.18 15.00 -11.34
CA GLU A 298 -1.48 13.73 -11.18
C GLU A 298 -0.49 13.84 -10.01
N SER A 299 -0.65 13.01 -8.97
CA SER A 299 0.33 12.86 -7.89
C SER A 299 1.08 11.54 -8.05
N VAL A 300 2.41 11.58 -8.06
CA VAL A 300 3.29 10.44 -8.37
C VAL A 300 4.35 10.27 -7.28
N LEU A 301 4.50 9.05 -6.77
CA LEU A 301 5.68 8.64 -6.00
C LEU A 301 6.82 8.25 -6.96
N LEU A 302 7.90 9.01 -6.91
CA LEU A 302 9.15 8.72 -7.58
C LEU A 302 10.11 8.00 -6.61
N VAL A 303 10.77 6.97 -7.11
CA VAL A 303 11.73 6.16 -6.35
C VAL A 303 13.07 6.11 -7.07
N ARG A 304 14.14 6.42 -6.33
CA ARG A 304 15.50 6.31 -6.82
C ARG A 304 15.92 4.84 -6.91
N THR A 305 16.23 4.39 -8.12
CA THR A 305 16.68 3.01 -8.40
C THR A 305 18.17 2.91 -8.72
N GLY A 306 18.83 4.06 -8.89
CA GLY A 306 20.27 4.18 -9.11
C GLY A 306 20.68 5.66 -9.20
N PRO A 307 21.97 5.95 -9.43
CA PRO A 307 22.47 7.32 -9.57
C PRO A 307 21.71 8.06 -10.68
N ALA A 308 21.11 9.20 -10.35
CA ALA A 308 20.28 10.01 -11.25
C ALA A 308 19.10 9.25 -11.93
N ARG A 309 18.73 8.06 -11.43
CA ARG A 309 17.69 7.21 -12.03
C ARG A 309 16.48 7.12 -11.11
N TRP A 310 15.41 7.80 -11.53
CA TRP A 310 14.14 7.87 -10.81
C TRP A 310 13.03 7.19 -11.62
N GLU A 311 12.24 6.34 -10.95
CA GLU A 311 11.13 5.61 -11.57
C GLU A 311 9.81 5.87 -10.83
N ARG A 312 8.69 5.78 -11.56
CA ARG A 312 7.34 5.84 -10.96
C ARG A 312 7.05 4.55 -10.19
N ALA A 313 6.75 4.66 -8.90
CA ALA A 313 6.38 3.51 -8.06
C ALA A 313 4.88 3.42 -7.79
N ALA A 314 4.21 4.56 -7.61
CA ALA A 314 2.77 4.69 -7.42
C ALA A 314 2.28 6.03 -7.99
N TRP A 315 1.03 6.10 -8.41
CA TRP A 315 0.43 7.35 -8.89
C TRP A 315 -1.09 7.35 -8.74
N ARG A 316 -1.66 8.55 -8.63
CA ARG A 316 -3.10 8.81 -8.62
C ARG A 316 -3.39 10.04 -9.46
N ARG A 317 -4.47 9.97 -10.24
CA ARG A 317 -4.99 11.11 -11.01
C ARG A 317 -6.40 11.42 -10.53
N ALA A 318 -6.70 12.70 -10.39
CA ALA A 318 -8.04 13.19 -10.11
C ALA A 318 -8.36 14.35 -11.05
N GLU A 319 -9.63 14.46 -11.41
CA GLU A 319 -10.13 15.54 -12.25
C GLU A 319 -11.30 16.23 -11.53
N ALA A 320 -11.43 17.53 -11.78
CA ALA A 320 -12.55 18.34 -11.31
C ALA A 320 -12.96 19.31 -12.42
N SER A 321 -14.27 19.41 -12.67
CA SER A 321 -14.82 20.44 -13.54
C SER A 321 -15.27 21.64 -12.72
N THR A 322 -15.11 22.84 -13.28
CA THR A 322 -15.67 24.07 -12.71
C THR A 322 -17.21 24.06 -12.71
N ALA A 323 -17.83 23.28 -13.59
CA ALA A 323 -19.29 23.12 -13.66
C ALA A 323 -19.87 22.25 -12.52
N ASP A 324 -19.08 21.33 -11.97
CA ASP A 324 -19.49 20.43 -10.88
C ASP A 324 -19.32 21.06 -9.49
N LEU A 325 -18.78 22.28 -9.43
CA LEU A 325 -18.54 22.98 -8.19
C LEU A 325 -19.82 23.65 -7.67
N PRO A 326 -20.04 23.67 -6.34
CA PRO A 326 -21.12 24.45 -5.77
C PRO A 326 -20.93 25.95 -6.07
N ALA A 327 -22.03 26.71 -6.13
CA ALA A 327 -22.02 28.13 -6.52
C ALA A 327 -21.14 29.02 -5.61
N ASP A 328 -20.73 28.52 -4.45
CA ASP A 328 -19.84 29.17 -3.51
C ASP A 328 -18.45 28.57 -3.39
N ALA A 329 -18.10 27.63 -4.26
CA ALA A 329 -16.74 27.15 -4.39
C ALA A 329 -15.80 28.33 -4.66
N GLY A 330 -14.72 28.41 -3.87
CA GLY A 330 -13.75 29.50 -3.97
C GLY A 330 -14.08 30.74 -3.13
N ARG A 331 -15.13 30.75 -2.30
CA ARG A 331 -15.31 31.81 -1.27
C ARG A 331 -14.11 31.90 -0.32
N GLU A 332 -13.55 30.76 0.08
CA GLU A 332 -12.37 30.71 0.95
C GLU A 332 -11.13 31.25 0.22
N LEU A 333 -10.92 30.83 -1.03
CA LEU A 333 -9.89 31.36 -1.92
C LEU A 333 -10.03 32.88 -2.10
N ALA A 334 -11.26 33.38 -2.25
CA ALA A 334 -11.53 34.81 -2.35
C ALA A 334 -11.24 35.60 -1.06
N ARG A 335 -11.05 34.94 0.08
CA ARG A 335 -10.65 35.57 1.34
C ARG A 335 -9.17 35.39 1.64
N ASP A 336 -8.46 34.61 0.84
CA ASP A 336 -7.04 34.37 1.01
C ASP A 336 -6.24 35.65 0.67
N PRO A 337 -5.44 36.19 1.61
CA PRO A 337 -4.65 37.39 1.38
C PRO A 337 -3.63 37.26 0.24
N GLN A 338 -3.07 36.07 0.00
CA GLN A 338 -2.12 35.84 -1.09
C GLN A 338 -2.83 35.89 -2.45
N ILE A 339 -4.03 35.33 -2.53
CA ILE A 339 -4.85 35.35 -3.75
C ILE A 339 -5.33 36.76 -4.05
N GLN A 340 -5.76 37.52 -3.04
CA GLN A 340 -6.09 38.95 -3.24
C GLN A 340 -4.88 39.74 -3.73
N SER A 341 -3.70 39.53 -3.11
CA SER A 341 -2.47 40.21 -3.53
C SER A 341 -2.09 39.90 -4.99
N ALA A 342 -2.29 38.66 -5.44
CA ALA A 342 -2.05 38.28 -6.83
C ALA A 342 -3.03 38.98 -7.80
N PHE A 343 -4.32 39.05 -7.45
CA PHE A 343 -5.30 39.79 -8.25
C PHE A 343 -5.02 41.29 -8.29
N ASP A 344 -4.60 41.88 -7.17
CA ASP A 344 -4.28 43.31 -7.07
C ASP A 344 -3.05 43.67 -7.93
N LEU A 345 -2.04 42.80 -7.97
CA LEU A 345 -0.87 42.95 -8.85
C LEU A 345 -1.25 42.90 -10.33
N LEU A 346 -2.10 41.95 -10.74
CA LEU A 346 -2.58 41.85 -12.13
C LEU A 346 -3.37 43.09 -12.54
N GLN A 347 -4.23 43.61 -11.65
CA GLN A 347 -4.96 44.85 -11.87
C GLN A 347 -4.01 46.06 -12.00
N GLY A 348 -2.98 46.13 -11.16
CA GLY A 348 -1.96 47.19 -11.20
C GLY A 348 -1.12 47.21 -12.49
N LEU A 349 -0.96 46.05 -13.15
CA LEU A 349 -0.25 45.91 -14.43
C LEU A 349 -1.14 46.20 -15.65
N GLY A 350 -2.43 46.49 -15.46
CA GLY A 350 -3.38 46.71 -16.55
C GLY A 350 -3.73 45.44 -17.35
N ILE A 351 -3.24 44.27 -16.91
CA ILE A 351 -3.59 42.97 -17.48
C ILE A 351 -4.89 42.52 -16.82
N GLY A 352 -6.00 42.76 -17.51
CA GLY A 352 -7.33 42.49 -16.97
C GLY A 352 -7.80 43.60 -16.05
N GLY A 353 -8.28 44.70 -16.65
CA GLY A 353 -9.21 45.58 -15.95
C GLY A 353 -10.31 44.72 -15.32
N ALA A 354 -10.67 45.01 -14.07
CA ALA A 354 -11.46 44.19 -13.15
C ALA A 354 -12.73 43.55 -13.72
N ASP A 355 -12.61 42.59 -14.63
CA ASP A 355 -13.71 41.82 -15.17
C ASP A 355 -14.18 40.85 -14.08
N PRO A 356 -15.39 41.08 -13.52
CA PRO A 356 -15.92 40.20 -12.49
C PRO A 356 -16.12 38.77 -13.00
N GLN A 357 -16.23 38.56 -14.31
CA GLN A 357 -16.31 37.23 -14.90
C GLN A 357 -14.95 36.52 -14.88
N ALA A 358 -13.86 37.17 -15.30
CA ALA A 358 -12.51 36.61 -15.19
C ALA A 358 -12.13 36.28 -13.74
N LYS A 359 -12.45 37.16 -12.77
CA LYS A 359 -12.20 36.88 -11.33
C LYS A 359 -12.99 35.66 -10.84
N ARG A 360 -14.27 35.55 -11.22
CA ARG A 360 -15.11 34.38 -10.86
C ARG A 360 -14.59 33.09 -11.49
N LEU A 361 -14.20 33.12 -12.76
CA LEU A 361 -13.64 31.97 -13.45
C LEU A 361 -12.33 31.52 -12.81
N GLY A 362 -11.42 32.45 -12.51
CA GLY A 362 -10.16 32.15 -11.82
C GLY A 362 -10.37 31.53 -10.43
N LEU A 363 -11.35 32.02 -9.67
CA LEU A 363 -11.72 31.43 -8.38
C LEU A 363 -12.33 30.03 -8.53
N ALA A 364 -13.16 29.80 -9.55
CA ALA A 364 -13.73 28.49 -9.85
C ALA A 364 -12.65 27.48 -10.27
N VAL A 365 -11.70 27.88 -11.14
CA VAL A 365 -10.54 27.06 -11.52
C VAL A 365 -9.66 26.75 -10.31
N GLY A 366 -9.43 27.75 -9.44
CA GLY A 366 -8.68 27.55 -8.20
C GLY A 366 -9.36 26.54 -7.27
N ALA A 367 -10.69 26.62 -7.13
CA ALA A 367 -11.46 25.66 -6.33
C ALA A 367 -11.45 24.26 -6.94
N ALA A 368 -11.58 24.13 -8.27
CA ALA A 368 -11.46 22.86 -8.98
C ALA A 368 -10.06 22.26 -8.77
N THR A 369 -9.01 23.08 -8.85
CA THR A 369 -7.62 22.69 -8.56
C THR A 369 -7.46 22.16 -7.14
N GLN A 370 -7.92 22.90 -6.12
CA GLN A 370 -7.86 22.45 -4.73
C GLN A 370 -8.59 21.12 -4.52
N GLN A 371 -9.78 20.96 -5.10
CA GLN A 371 -10.55 19.73 -5.02
C GLN A 371 -9.83 18.54 -5.68
N ALA A 372 -9.29 18.73 -6.90
CA ALA A 372 -8.55 17.69 -7.60
C ALA A 372 -7.25 17.33 -6.87
N MET A 373 -6.50 18.32 -6.38
CA MET A 373 -5.29 18.10 -5.56
C MET A 373 -5.59 17.34 -4.28
N ALA A 374 -6.62 17.72 -3.54
CA ALA A 374 -7.01 17.04 -2.31
C ALA A 374 -7.38 15.57 -2.58
N ARG A 375 -8.10 15.29 -3.66
CA ARG A 375 -8.47 13.91 -4.04
C ARG A 375 -7.27 13.08 -4.46
N ALA A 376 -6.42 13.59 -5.35
CA ALA A 376 -5.24 12.88 -5.82
C ALA A 376 -4.24 12.63 -4.67
N GLY A 377 -3.99 13.67 -3.86
CA GLY A 377 -3.12 13.62 -2.69
C GLY A 377 -3.62 12.64 -1.62
N ALA A 378 -4.91 12.71 -1.26
CA ALA A 378 -5.48 11.79 -0.26
C ALA A 378 -5.43 10.33 -0.72
N ALA A 379 -5.72 10.06 -1.99
CA ALA A 379 -5.65 8.71 -2.56
C ALA A 379 -4.20 8.19 -2.58
N LEU A 380 -3.23 9.03 -2.96
CA LEU A 380 -1.82 8.65 -2.97
C LEU A 380 -1.33 8.42 -1.53
N ASP A 381 -1.65 9.30 -0.60
CA ASP A 381 -1.29 9.16 0.82
C ASP A 381 -1.83 7.87 1.43
N ALA A 382 -3.04 7.43 1.04
CA ALA A 382 -3.57 6.14 1.45
C ALA A 382 -2.70 4.98 0.94
N ASP A 383 -2.24 5.02 -0.32
CA ASP A 383 -1.31 4.03 -0.87
C ASP A 383 0.04 4.06 -0.14
N LEU A 384 0.59 5.25 0.10
CA LEU A 384 1.86 5.43 0.80
C LEU A 384 1.79 4.86 2.21
N ARG A 385 0.73 5.16 2.97
CA ARG A 385 0.53 4.60 4.32
C ARG A 385 0.38 3.09 4.31
N SER A 386 -0.27 2.54 3.27
CA SER A 386 -0.38 1.08 3.11
C SER A 386 0.96 0.42 2.79
N ALA A 387 1.85 1.10 2.06
CA ALA A 387 3.16 0.58 1.69
C ALA A 387 4.22 0.80 2.78
N ALA A 388 4.17 1.94 3.47
CA ALA A 388 5.20 2.41 4.37
C ALA A 388 5.53 1.43 5.50
N LEU A 389 6.73 1.59 6.04
CA LEU A 389 7.15 0.91 7.25
C LEU A 389 6.45 1.59 8.42
N ARG A 390 5.78 0.79 9.26
CA ARG A 390 4.98 1.32 10.37
C ARG A 390 5.91 1.80 11.47
N LEU A 391 6.07 3.12 11.55
CA LEU A 391 6.86 3.78 12.59
C LEU A 391 6.18 3.68 13.96
N ASP A 392 4.85 3.77 14.00
CA ASP A 392 4.04 3.82 15.24
C ASP A 392 3.77 2.44 15.87
N ARG A 393 4.52 1.39 15.52
CA ARG A 393 4.22 0.07 16.10
C ARG A 393 4.65 0.08 17.58
N PRO A 394 3.72 -0.07 18.54
CA PRO A 394 4.10 -0.14 19.94
C PRO A 394 5.04 -1.32 20.14
N ASP A 395 6.09 -1.08 20.91
CA ASP A 395 7.10 -2.08 21.19
C ASP A 395 6.43 -3.30 21.85
N ALA A 396 6.54 -4.47 21.22
CA ALA A 396 5.92 -5.69 21.75
C ALA A 396 6.55 -6.13 23.09
N SER A 397 7.65 -5.48 23.48
CA SER A 397 8.33 -5.58 24.77
C SER A 397 7.60 -4.86 25.91
N GLN A 398 6.69 -3.93 25.63
CA GLN A 398 5.98 -3.21 26.69
C GLN A 398 4.88 -4.10 27.30
N PRO A 399 4.92 -4.38 28.61
CA PRO A 399 3.88 -5.15 29.27
C PRO A 399 2.53 -4.43 29.14
N PRO A 400 1.42 -5.17 28.99
CA PRO A 400 0.08 -4.60 28.86
C PRO A 400 -0.36 -4.02 30.20
N GLY A 401 0.09 -2.80 30.53
CA GLY A 401 -0.20 -2.15 31.81
C GLY A 401 0.14 -0.68 31.86
N GLU A 402 1.10 -0.20 31.07
CA GLU A 402 1.48 1.21 31.04
C GLU A 402 1.09 1.84 29.70
N ARG A 403 -0.20 2.16 29.56
CA ARG A 403 -0.62 3.20 28.62
C ARG A 403 -0.99 4.43 29.44
N PRO A 404 -0.39 5.60 29.21
CA PRO A 404 -0.92 6.84 29.78
C PRO A 404 -2.34 7.06 29.25
N ARG A 405 -3.23 7.43 30.16
CA ARG A 405 -4.63 7.73 29.88
C ARG A 405 -4.81 8.99 29.04
#